data_AF-A0A9E6W410-F1
#
_entry.id   AF-A0A9E6W410-F1
#
_cell.length_a   1.000
_cell.length_b   1.000
_cell.length_c   1.000
_cell.angle_alpha   90.00
_cell.angle_beta   90.00
_cell.angle_gamma   90.00
#
_symmetry.space_group_name_H-M   'P 1'
#
loop_
_entity.id
_entity.type
_entity.pdbx_description
1 polymer ?
#
loop_
_entity_poly.entity_id
_entity_poly.type
_entity_poly.pdbx_seq_one_letter_code
_entity_poly.pdbx_strand_id
1 'polypeptide(L)'
;MNSSDAHIILGLNEGASPEEMEAKFQEVYSDYQIRLSNAPTPNLKKLYQKNLQELEEAYNLLSGGVNTSSDLPSSKPQLEVKKTVAPPPPVQTQQHTTAAKTSMASKSAPANTHAGSKKGVLYGGLIALVGIGVSVLFGLLYFQGQAEQDAVKEKMEAEQQKQAEKLERAELLERIFHEEKFKIKNAGRHSLKVLTIAATFMNDKDELEKAEFYSGEIIEAGKTYDAMIVKGSRTIYDGDVISYALSFEYDGTRYTTGGVYSQDAKDGMLIIKMDR
;
A
#
# COMPACT_ATOMS: atom_id res chain seq x y z
N MET A 1 -16.45 0.14 22.11
CA MET A 1 -15.35 1.06 22.43
C MET A 1 -15.58 1.62 23.82
N ASN A 2 -14.54 1.73 24.66
CA ASN A 2 -14.65 2.37 25.97
C ASN A 2 -14.20 3.85 25.91
N SER A 3 -14.46 4.65 26.97
CA SER A 3 -14.12 6.08 26.99
C SER A 3 -12.62 6.34 26.87
N SER A 4 -11.77 5.50 27.48
CA SER A 4 -10.31 5.63 27.41
C SER A 4 -9.80 5.37 25.99
N ASP A 5 -10.30 4.33 25.32
CA ASP A 5 -9.98 4.01 23.92
C ASP A 5 -10.34 5.17 22.98
N ALA A 6 -11.47 5.84 23.22
CA ALA A 6 -11.91 6.98 22.40
C ALA A 6 -11.00 8.21 22.55
N HIS A 7 -10.50 8.49 23.77
CA HIS A 7 -9.50 9.54 23.99
C HIS A 7 -8.19 9.21 23.27
N ILE A 8 -7.77 7.94 23.26
CA ILE A 8 -6.57 7.48 22.53
C ILE A 8 -6.74 7.68 21.02
N ILE A 9 -7.90 7.33 20.45
CA ILE A 9 -8.18 7.48 19.01
C ILE A 9 -8.13 8.94 18.57
N LEU A 10 -8.65 9.86 19.40
CA LEU A 10 -8.60 11.30 19.14
C LEU A 10 -7.26 11.95 19.52
N GLY A 11 -6.35 11.22 20.17
CA GLY A 11 -5.08 11.74 20.65
C GLY A 11 -5.23 12.79 21.75
N LEU A 12 -6.24 12.64 22.61
CA LEU A 12 -6.61 13.57 23.68
C LEU A 12 -6.36 12.95 25.06
N ASN A 13 -6.14 13.81 26.06
CA ASN A 13 -6.06 13.39 27.46
C ASN A 13 -7.47 13.15 28.04
N GLU A 14 -7.57 12.23 29.00
CA GLU A 14 -8.81 12.01 29.76
C GLU A 14 -9.18 13.29 30.52
N GLY A 15 -10.25 13.96 30.09
CA GLY A 15 -10.68 15.26 30.61
C GLY A 15 -10.46 16.47 29.70
N ALA A 16 -10.13 16.25 28.41
CA ALA A 16 -10.10 17.31 27.41
C ALA A 16 -11.43 18.08 27.33
N SER A 17 -11.35 19.38 27.05
CA SER A 17 -12.55 20.21 26.91
C SER A 17 -13.32 19.86 25.63
N PRO A 18 -14.65 20.11 25.59
CA PRO A 18 -15.45 19.87 24.37
C PRO A 18 -14.93 20.60 23.12
N GLU A 19 -14.38 21.81 23.29
CA GLU A 19 -13.81 22.58 22.19
C GLU A 19 -12.53 21.92 21.63
N GLU A 20 -11.68 21.38 22.50
CA GLU A 20 -10.49 20.63 22.09
C GLU A 20 -10.86 19.31 21.39
N MET A 21 -11.91 18.64 21.86
CA MET A 21 -12.44 17.44 21.22
C MET A 21 -12.93 17.71 19.81
N GLU A 22 -13.69 18.78 19.60
CA GLU A 22 -14.17 19.16 18.27
C GLU A 22 -13.03 19.59 17.34
N ALA A 23 -12.09 20.39 17.83
CA ALA A 23 -10.93 20.81 17.04
C ALA A 23 -10.10 19.61 16.57
N LYS A 24 -9.82 18.66 17.47
CA LYS A 24 -9.07 17.43 17.11
C LYS A 24 -9.84 16.52 16.18
N PHE A 25 -11.15 16.37 16.39
CA PHE A 25 -11.99 15.62 15.48
C PHE A 25 -11.90 16.20 14.06
N GLN A 26 -12.10 17.51 13.88
CA GLN A 26 -12.05 18.16 12.58
C GLN A 26 -10.67 18.02 11.90
N GLU A 27 -9.59 18.20 12.65
CA GLU A 27 -8.22 18.02 12.18
C GLU A 27 -8.02 16.60 11.61
N VAL A 28 -8.25 15.59 12.43
CA VAL A 28 -8.00 14.18 12.06
C VAL A 28 -8.97 13.70 10.96
N TYR A 29 -10.21 14.17 10.99
CA TYR A 29 -11.22 13.86 9.98
C TYR A 29 -10.81 14.41 8.60
N SER A 30 -10.35 15.66 8.53
CA SER A 30 -9.90 16.28 7.28
C SER A 30 -8.69 15.55 6.69
N ASP A 31 -7.74 15.13 7.54
CA ASP A 31 -6.57 14.35 7.16
C ASP A 31 -6.96 12.99 6.57
N TYR A 32 -7.88 12.26 7.21
CA TYR A 32 -8.35 10.98 6.68
C TYR A 32 -9.16 11.14 5.40
N GLN A 33 -9.96 12.20 5.24
CA GLN A 33 -10.63 12.47 3.97
C GLN A 33 -9.65 12.73 2.82
N ILE A 34 -8.59 13.50 3.07
CA ILE A 34 -7.54 13.75 2.08
C ILE A 34 -6.86 12.42 1.71
N ARG A 35 -6.51 11.58 2.70
CA ARG A 35 -5.89 10.27 2.45
C ARG A 35 -6.82 9.32 1.72
N LEU A 36 -8.11 9.31 2.05
CA LEU A 36 -9.12 8.49 1.38
C LEU A 36 -9.27 8.87 -0.10
N SER A 37 -9.28 10.18 -0.41
CA SER A 37 -9.37 10.68 -1.79
C SER A 37 -8.14 10.35 -2.63
N ASN A 38 -6.96 10.32 -2.01
CA ASN A 38 -5.67 10.06 -2.67
C ASN A 38 -5.22 8.59 -2.60
N ALA A 39 -5.99 7.70 -1.96
CA ALA A 39 -5.61 6.31 -1.77
C ALA A 39 -5.56 5.55 -3.12
N PRO A 40 -4.40 4.97 -3.49
CA PRO A 40 -4.21 4.34 -4.80
C PRO A 40 -4.87 2.96 -4.92
N THR A 41 -5.03 2.25 -3.79
CA THR A 41 -5.56 0.87 -3.79
C THR A 41 -6.93 0.78 -3.09
N PRO A 42 -7.81 -0.15 -3.51
CA PRO A 42 -9.09 -0.37 -2.85
C PRO A 42 -8.97 -0.80 -1.37
N ASN A 43 -7.91 -1.52 -1.01
CA ASN A 43 -7.67 -1.95 0.35
C ASN A 43 -7.31 -0.76 1.26
N LEU A 44 -6.49 0.18 0.79
CA LEU A 44 -6.20 1.42 1.52
C LEU A 44 -7.45 2.29 1.67
N LYS A 45 -8.31 2.35 0.65
CA LYS A 45 -9.60 3.04 0.77
C LYS A 45 -10.47 2.45 1.88
N LYS A 46 -10.58 1.11 1.95
CA LYS A 46 -11.32 0.43 3.01
C LYS A 46 -10.72 0.71 4.40
N LEU A 47 -9.39 0.73 4.50
CA LEU A 47 -8.71 1.03 5.77
C LEU A 47 -9.01 2.46 6.24
N TYR A 48 -8.85 3.46 5.38
CA TYR A 48 -9.15 4.86 5.75
C TYR A 48 -10.64 5.06 6.05
N GLN A 49 -11.52 4.37 5.33
CA GLN A 49 -12.95 4.40 5.62
C GLN A 49 -13.27 3.78 7.00
N LYS A 50 -12.62 2.68 7.37
CA LYS A 50 -12.73 2.08 8.71
C LYS A 50 -12.23 3.04 9.80
N ASN A 51 -11.09 3.67 9.57
CA ASN A 51 -10.50 4.61 10.53
C ASN A 51 -11.38 5.86 10.72
N LEU A 52 -12.01 6.36 9.65
CA LEU A 52 -12.99 7.45 9.75
C LEU A 52 -14.19 7.05 10.60
N GLN A 53 -14.70 5.84 10.41
CA GLN A 53 -15.81 5.33 11.20
C GLN A 53 -15.43 5.19 12.68
N GLU A 54 -14.25 4.65 13.00
CA GLU A 54 -13.76 4.55 14.38
C GLU A 54 -13.57 5.93 15.02
N LEU A 55 -13.11 6.93 14.26
CA LEU A 55 -12.97 8.31 14.72
C LEU A 55 -14.33 8.95 15.03
N GLU A 56 -15.33 8.76 14.16
CA GLU A 56 -16.70 9.24 14.38
C GLU A 56 -17.33 8.56 15.62
N GLU A 57 -17.14 7.25 15.78
CA GLU A 57 -17.59 6.51 16.96
C GLU A 57 -16.91 7.02 18.24
N ALA A 58 -15.62 7.37 18.18
CA ALA A 58 -14.87 7.94 19.30
C ALA A 58 -15.42 9.30 19.71
N TYR A 59 -15.57 10.19 18.73
CA TYR A 59 -16.10 11.52 18.98
C TYR A 59 -17.52 11.47 19.55
N ASN A 60 -18.40 10.65 18.96
CA ASN A 60 -19.77 10.49 19.45
C ASN A 60 -19.84 9.92 20.88
N LEU A 61 -18.92 9.01 21.23
CA LEU A 61 -18.85 8.46 22.58
C LEU A 61 -18.42 9.53 23.60
N LEU A 62 -17.45 10.38 23.24
CA LEU A 62 -16.93 11.42 24.13
C LEU A 62 -17.83 12.67 24.20
N SER A 63 -18.51 13.03 23.11
CA SER A 63 -19.45 14.15 23.07
C SER A 63 -20.80 13.82 23.72
N GLY A 64 -20.98 12.59 24.23
CA GLY A 64 -22.21 12.15 24.88
C GLY A 64 -23.37 11.93 23.91
N GLY A 65 -23.07 11.63 22.63
CA GLY A 65 -24.09 11.41 21.61
C GLY A 65 -24.84 12.68 21.20
N VAL A 66 -24.27 13.87 21.47
CA VAL A 66 -24.78 15.11 20.88
C VAL A 66 -24.46 15.04 19.39
N ASN A 67 -25.42 14.50 18.64
CA ASN A 67 -25.42 14.54 17.19
C ASN A 67 -25.24 16.00 16.78
N THR A 68 -24.02 16.37 16.38
CA THR A 68 -23.79 17.51 15.51
C THR A 68 -24.28 17.12 14.11
N SER A 69 -25.58 16.80 14.02
CA SER A 69 -26.33 17.04 12.79
C SER A 69 -26.24 18.53 12.57
N SER A 70 -25.21 18.90 11.82
CA SER A 70 -25.08 20.17 11.15
C SER A 70 -26.46 20.49 10.57
N ASP A 71 -27.12 21.46 11.20
CA ASP A 71 -28.36 22.05 10.77
C ASP A 71 -28.03 22.84 9.49
N LEU A 72 -27.80 22.11 8.41
CA LEU A 72 -27.67 22.66 7.08
C LEU A 72 -29.05 23.20 6.72
N PRO A 73 -29.24 24.52 6.53
CA PRO A 73 -30.50 25.02 6.02
C PRO A 73 -30.74 24.39 4.66
N SER A 74 -31.73 23.49 4.62
CA SER A 74 -32.23 22.84 3.43
C SER A 74 -32.71 23.91 2.45
N SER A 75 -31.81 24.33 1.57
CA SER A 75 -32.15 25.16 0.41
C SER A 75 -32.82 24.23 -0.60
N LYS A 76 -34.12 24.03 -0.43
CA LYS A 76 -35.00 23.43 -1.43
C LYS A 76 -34.83 24.21 -2.74
N PRO A 77 -34.41 23.58 -3.86
CA PRO A 77 -34.63 24.19 -5.16
C PRO A 77 -36.14 24.10 -5.42
N GLN A 78 -36.82 25.25 -5.38
CA GLN A 78 -38.16 25.38 -5.94
C GLN A 78 -38.09 25.04 -7.44
N LEU A 79 -38.68 23.90 -7.79
CA LEU A 79 -39.05 23.57 -9.17
C LEU A 79 -40.14 24.57 -9.61
N GLU A 80 -39.75 25.65 -10.27
CA GLU A 80 -40.71 26.38 -11.12
C GLU A 80 -40.90 25.62 -12.44
N VAL A 81 -41.96 24.83 -12.42
CA VAL A 81 -42.66 24.32 -13.59
C VAL A 81 -43.18 25.52 -14.39
N LYS A 82 -42.60 25.78 -15.58
CA LYS A 82 -43.30 26.54 -16.62
C LYS A 82 -43.70 25.61 -17.76
N LYS A 83 -45.00 25.32 -17.77
CA LYS A 83 -45.73 24.53 -18.76
C LYS A 83 -46.12 25.40 -19.96
N THR A 84 -46.51 24.71 -21.05
CA THR A 84 -47.35 25.14 -22.20
C THR A 84 -46.56 25.74 -23.39
N VAL A 85 -46.70 25.35 -24.67
CA VAL A 85 -47.78 24.73 -25.49
C VAL A 85 -47.19 24.02 -26.74
N ALA A 86 -47.63 22.78 -26.99
CA ALA A 86 -48.06 22.06 -28.22
C ALA A 86 -47.52 22.32 -29.69
N PRO A 87 -47.72 21.34 -30.63
CA PRO A 87 -46.99 21.09 -31.91
C PRO A 87 -47.87 21.27 -33.20
N PRO A 88 -47.67 20.56 -34.35
CA PRO A 88 -46.62 20.48 -35.42
C PRO A 88 -47.22 20.97 -36.81
N PRO A 89 -46.78 20.66 -38.08
CA PRO A 89 -46.58 19.32 -38.70
C PRO A 89 -45.49 19.29 -39.85
N PRO A 90 -45.50 18.40 -40.88
CA PRO A 90 -44.42 17.44 -41.20
C PRO A 90 -43.79 17.68 -42.60
N VAL A 91 -42.89 16.79 -43.08
CA VAL A 91 -42.87 16.24 -44.47
C VAL A 91 -41.53 15.52 -44.84
N GLN A 92 -41.70 14.24 -45.24
CA GLN A 92 -40.98 13.38 -46.21
C GLN A 92 -39.48 13.03 -46.01
N THR A 93 -39.11 11.76 -45.80
CA THR A 93 -39.04 10.61 -46.74
C THR A 93 -37.91 10.73 -47.76
N GLN A 94 -36.88 9.88 -47.65
CA GLN A 94 -36.45 9.00 -48.74
C GLN A 94 -35.47 7.91 -48.26
N GLN A 95 -35.92 6.67 -48.46
CA GLN A 95 -35.11 5.46 -48.53
C GLN A 95 -34.32 5.47 -49.85
N HIS A 96 -33.06 5.03 -49.83
CA HIS A 96 -32.49 4.31 -50.97
C HIS A 96 -31.62 3.15 -50.47
N THR A 97 -32.04 1.97 -50.90
CA THR A 97 -31.30 0.71 -50.96
C THR A 97 -30.18 0.80 -52.00
N THR A 98 -29.03 0.15 -51.78
CA THR A 98 -28.53 -0.99 -52.59
C THR A 98 -27.23 -1.57 -52.03
N ALA A 99 -27.06 -2.87 -52.29
CA ALA A 99 -25.95 -3.73 -51.91
C ALA A 99 -24.65 -3.46 -52.68
N ALA A 100 -23.50 -3.86 -52.10
CA ALA A 100 -22.53 -4.81 -52.68
C ALA A 100 -21.07 -4.53 -52.25
N LYS A 101 -20.47 -5.54 -51.62
CA LYS A 101 -19.15 -6.15 -51.88
C LYS A 101 -17.84 -5.30 -51.85
N THR A 102 -16.89 -5.87 -51.10
CA THR A 102 -15.46 -6.05 -51.43
C THR A 102 -14.44 -5.05 -50.87
N SER A 103 -13.79 -5.51 -49.79
CA SER A 103 -12.34 -5.62 -49.56
C SER A 103 -11.41 -4.41 -49.41
N MET A 104 -10.46 -4.67 -48.51
CA MET A 104 -9.04 -4.27 -48.46
C MET A 104 -8.64 -3.08 -47.60
N ALA A 105 -7.65 -3.41 -46.78
CA ALA A 105 -6.86 -2.57 -45.91
C ALA A 105 -6.09 -1.49 -46.67
N SER A 106 -5.89 -0.34 -46.02
CA SER A 106 -4.56 0.26 -45.78
C SER A 106 -4.69 1.58 -45.00
N LYS A 107 -4.10 1.59 -43.80
CA LYS A 107 -3.13 2.59 -43.29
C LYS A 107 -3.44 4.09 -43.39
N SER A 108 -3.67 4.73 -42.24
CA SER A 108 -3.10 6.04 -41.90
C SER A 108 -3.21 6.35 -40.39
N ALA A 109 -2.19 7.03 -39.87
CA ALA A 109 -1.86 7.31 -38.46
C ALA A 109 -2.89 8.19 -37.70
N PRO A 110 -2.69 8.50 -36.39
CA PRO A 110 -1.70 9.51 -35.99
C PRO A 110 -0.91 9.20 -34.70
N ALA A 111 0.18 9.95 -34.58
CA ALA A 111 1.01 10.11 -33.41
C ALA A 111 0.23 10.65 -32.21
N ASN A 112 0.56 10.17 -31.01
CA ASN A 112 0.28 10.86 -29.76
C ASN A 112 1.56 10.96 -28.94
N THR A 113 2.10 12.17 -28.96
CA THR A 113 2.96 12.79 -27.96
C THR A 113 2.14 13.00 -26.68
N HIS A 114 2.71 12.70 -25.50
CA HIS A 114 2.41 13.22 -24.15
C HIS A 114 2.91 12.16 -23.14
N ALA A 115 3.44 12.47 -21.97
CA ALA A 115 3.85 13.68 -21.30
C ALA A 115 4.72 13.21 -20.12
N GLY A 116 5.63 14.06 -19.67
CA GLY A 116 6.64 13.72 -18.67
C GLY A 116 6.08 13.12 -17.38
N SER A 117 6.75 12.08 -16.88
CA SER A 117 6.53 11.58 -15.53
C SER A 117 7.05 12.63 -14.55
N LYS A 118 6.09 13.31 -13.90
CA LYS A 118 6.37 14.18 -12.76
C LYS A 118 6.78 13.29 -11.58
N LYS A 119 8.08 13.15 -11.38
CA LYS A 119 8.64 12.81 -10.06
C LYS A 119 8.43 14.04 -9.18
N GLY A 120 7.55 13.95 -8.18
CA GLY A 120 7.36 15.08 -7.27
C GLY A 120 6.33 14.82 -6.19
N VAL A 121 6.83 14.81 -4.95
CA VAL A 121 6.13 15.12 -3.70
C VAL A 121 5.28 13.97 -3.09
N LEU A 122 5.97 13.02 -2.47
CA LEU A 122 5.45 12.11 -1.45
C LEU A 122 6.35 12.19 -0.20
N TYR A 123 6.42 13.37 0.44
CA TYR A 123 7.26 13.59 1.63
C TYR A 123 6.50 14.25 2.82
N GLY A 124 5.17 14.32 2.78
CA GLY A 124 4.41 15.07 3.80
C GLY A 124 3.87 14.25 4.98
N GLY A 125 3.54 12.98 4.79
CA GLY A 125 2.62 12.28 5.70
C GLY A 125 3.25 11.66 6.95
N LEU A 126 4.57 11.40 6.94
CA LEU A 126 5.25 10.64 7.99
C LEU A 126 6.03 11.52 8.96
N ILE A 127 6.27 12.79 8.60
CA ILE A 127 6.93 13.79 9.46
C ILE A 127 5.98 14.34 10.53
N ALA A 128 4.65 14.32 10.29
CA ALA A 128 3.67 14.93 11.20
C ALA A 128 3.43 14.13 12.50
N LEU A 129 3.52 12.80 12.48
CA LEU A 129 3.32 11.97 13.68
C LEU A 129 4.49 12.03 14.68
N VAL A 130 5.70 12.35 14.19
CA VAL A 130 6.88 12.54 15.07
C VAL A 130 6.84 13.91 15.74
N GLY A 131 6.29 14.95 15.09
CA GLY A 131 6.22 16.31 15.64
C GLY A 131 5.27 16.49 16.83
N ILE A 132 4.15 15.75 16.86
CA ILE A 132 3.13 15.89 17.91
C ILE A 132 3.62 15.22 19.22
N GLY A 133 4.32 14.08 19.13
CA GLY A 133 4.89 13.40 20.30
C GLY A 133 5.98 14.22 21.02
N VAL A 134 6.79 14.99 20.27
CA VAL A 134 7.86 15.81 20.84
C VAL A 134 7.31 17.04 21.58
N SER A 135 6.17 17.59 21.16
CA SER A 135 5.59 18.81 21.72
C SER A 135 4.94 18.59 23.10
N VAL A 136 4.29 17.45 23.31
CA VAL A 136 3.66 17.10 24.61
C VAL A 136 4.73 16.72 25.66
N LEU A 137 5.84 16.13 25.24
CA LEU A 137 6.94 15.77 26.16
C LEU A 137 7.74 17.00 26.63
N PHE A 138 7.86 18.04 25.80
CA PHE A 138 8.58 19.26 26.13
C PHE A 138 7.87 20.11 27.21
N GLY A 139 6.53 20.05 27.26
CA GLY A 139 5.73 20.71 28.31
C GLY A 139 5.88 20.07 29.70
N LEU A 140 6.08 18.75 29.76
CA LEU A 140 6.31 18.01 31.01
C LEU A 140 7.73 18.23 31.58
N LEU A 141 8.73 18.42 30.72
CA LEU A 141 10.13 18.57 31.14
C LEU A 141 10.48 19.91 31.79
N TYR A 142 9.70 20.98 31.56
CA TYR A 142 9.98 22.31 32.11
C TYR A 142 9.78 22.43 33.64
N PHE A 143 9.16 21.43 34.28
CA PHE A 143 8.84 21.43 35.71
C PHE A 143 9.67 20.46 36.57
N GLN A 144 10.52 19.61 35.98
CA GLN A 144 11.36 18.64 36.71
C GLN A 144 12.85 19.01 36.67
N GLY A 145 13.53 18.85 37.81
CA GLY A 145 14.89 19.33 38.05
C GLY A 145 15.95 18.79 37.07
N GLN A 146 17.04 19.55 36.87
CA GLN A 146 18.07 19.31 35.85
C GLN A 146 18.59 17.87 35.74
N ALA A 147 18.66 17.10 36.84
CA ALA A 147 19.16 15.73 36.81
C ALA A 147 18.20 14.73 36.13
N GLU A 148 16.89 14.99 36.13
CA GLU A 148 15.92 14.15 35.41
C GLU A 148 15.87 14.48 33.92
N GLN A 149 16.23 15.71 33.53
CA GLN A 149 16.24 16.13 32.13
C GLN A 149 17.30 15.38 31.30
N ASP A 150 18.49 15.14 31.85
CA ASP A 150 19.55 14.41 31.14
C ASP A 150 19.14 12.95 30.87
N ALA A 151 18.51 12.28 31.84
CA ALA A 151 18.05 10.90 31.68
C ALA A 151 16.86 10.77 30.70
N VAL A 152 15.98 11.76 30.63
CA VAL A 152 14.88 11.78 29.65
C VAL A 152 15.41 12.08 28.26
N LYS A 153 16.39 12.97 28.13
CA LYS A 153 17.02 13.30 26.85
C LYS A 153 17.70 12.07 26.23
N GLU A 154 18.45 11.32 27.03
CA GLU A 154 19.10 10.08 26.57
C GLU A 154 18.09 9.03 26.10
N LYS A 155 16.99 8.85 26.84
CA LYS A 155 15.91 7.93 26.43
C LYS A 155 15.21 8.37 25.14
N MET A 156 14.96 9.66 24.97
CA MET A 156 14.34 10.21 23.77
C MET A 156 15.22 10.03 22.54
N GLU A 157 16.52 10.28 22.65
CA GLU A 157 17.49 10.08 21.56
C GLU A 157 17.59 8.60 21.16
N ALA A 158 17.62 7.69 22.14
CA ALA A 158 17.62 6.24 21.88
C ALA A 158 16.31 5.76 21.22
N GLU A 159 15.17 6.35 21.61
CA GLU A 159 13.86 6.00 21.05
C GLU A 159 13.68 6.58 19.64
N GLN A 160 14.16 7.79 19.39
CA GLN A 160 14.25 8.37 18.04
C GLN A 160 15.16 7.55 17.13
N GLN A 161 16.33 7.10 17.60
CA GLN A 161 17.20 6.22 16.82
C GLN A 161 16.51 4.90 16.47
N LYS A 162 15.80 4.28 17.41
CA LYS A 162 15.02 3.06 17.14
C LYS A 162 13.89 3.29 16.13
N GLN A 163 13.22 4.45 16.18
CA GLN A 163 12.18 4.78 15.21
C GLN A 163 12.77 5.07 13.82
N ALA A 164 13.91 5.77 13.76
CA ALA A 164 14.62 6.03 12.51
C ALA A 164 15.12 4.73 11.86
N GLU A 165 15.70 3.81 12.63
CA GLU A 165 16.12 2.49 12.13
C GLU A 165 14.94 1.65 11.64
N LYS A 166 13.81 1.68 12.36
CA LYS A 166 12.57 1.02 11.91
C LYS A 166 12.02 1.62 10.63
N LEU A 167 12.07 2.94 10.48
CA LEU A 167 11.60 3.62 9.28
C LEU A 167 12.51 3.34 8.09
N GLU A 168 13.83 3.41 8.26
CA GLU A 168 14.79 3.08 7.21
C GLU A 168 14.66 1.61 6.80
N ARG A 169 14.45 0.71 7.76
CA ARG A 169 14.15 -0.69 7.49
C ARG A 169 12.83 -0.83 6.73
N ALA A 170 11.78 -0.10 7.09
CA ALA A 170 10.49 -0.12 6.40
C ALA A 170 10.57 0.43 4.96
N GLU A 171 11.35 1.49 4.72
CA GLU A 171 11.57 2.04 3.38
C GLU A 171 12.43 1.12 2.49
N LEU A 172 13.45 0.48 3.08
CA LEU A 172 14.30 -0.50 2.38
C LEU A 172 13.48 -1.73 2.01
N LEU A 173 12.61 -2.17 2.91
CA LEU A 173 11.60 -3.19 2.70
C LEU A 173 10.63 -2.76 1.58
N GLU A 174 9.98 -1.60 1.66
CA GLU A 174 9.02 -1.12 0.64
C GLU A 174 9.65 -0.97 -0.77
N ARG A 175 10.93 -0.59 -0.85
CA ARG A 175 11.67 -0.53 -2.13
C ARG A 175 11.95 -1.91 -2.73
N ILE A 176 12.10 -2.95 -1.91
CA ILE A 176 12.24 -4.34 -2.34
C ILE A 176 10.87 -4.94 -2.72
N PHE A 177 9.78 -4.47 -2.09
CA PHE A 177 8.47 -5.13 -2.07
C PHE A 177 7.55 -4.83 -3.25
N HIS A 178 7.88 -3.90 -4.14
CA HIS A 178 6.87 -3.44 -5.09
C HIS A 178 6.69 -4.24 -6.39
N GLU A 179 7.61 -5.10 -6.86
CA GLU A 179 7.41 -5.80 -8.15
C GLU A 179 8.08 -7.19 -8.33
N GLU A 180 8.74 -7.77 -7.33
CA GLU A 180 9.71 -8.85 -7.60
C GLU A 180 9.29 -10.24 -7.07
N LYS A 181 8.62 -11.00 -7.94
CA LYS A 181 8.43 -12.45 -7.75
C LYS A 181 9.77 -13.17 -7.58
N PHE A 182 9.80 -14.26 -6.79
CA PHE A 182 10.99 -15.10 -6.65
C PHE A 182 11.37 -15.74 -7.98
N LYS A 183 12.40 -15.17 -8.63
CA LYS A 183 12.86 -15.59 -9.95
C LYS A 183 14.24 -16.21 -9.85
N ILE A 184 14.44 -17.35 -10.50
CA ILE A 184 15.74 -18.02 -10.59
C ILE A 184 16.23 -17.89 -12.02
N LYS A 185 17.40 -17.28 -12.21
CA LYS A 185 18.07 -17.22 -13.52
C LYS A 185 19.25 -18.19 -13.55
N ASN A 186 19.24 -19.10 -14.52
CA ASN A 186 20.38 -19.97 -14.78
C ASN A 186 21.40 -19.22 -15.66
N ALA A 187 22.50 -18.76 -15.07
CA ALA A 187 23.61 -18.13 -15.78
C ALA A 187 24.73 -19.12 -16.15
N GLY A 188 24.54 -20.42 -15.89
CA GLY A 188 25.44 -21.49 -16.29
C GLY A 188 25.32 -21.85 -17.78
N ARG A 189 26.15 -22.79 -18.21
CA ARG A 189 26.17 -23.33 -19.59
C ARG A 189 25.29 -24.55 -19.77
N HIS A 190 24.95 -25.25 -18.69
CA HIS A 190 24.11 -26.44 -18.70
C HIS A 190 22.73 -26.16 -18.14
N SER A 191 21.77 -27.04 -18.44
CA SER A 191 20.45 -27.01 -17.82
C SER A 191 20.56 -27.24 -16.31
N LEU A 192 19.77 -26.51 -15.54
CA LEU A 192 19.67 -26.63 -14.09
C LEU A 192 18.32 -27.27 -13.74
N LYS A 193 18.32 -28.42 -13.06
CA LYS A 193 17.09 -29.06 -12.59
C LYS A 193 16.83 -28.66 -11.14
N VAL A 194 15.79 -27.88 -10.89
CA VAL A 194 15.39 -27.48 -9.54
C VAL A 194 14.75 -28.68 -8.84
N LEU A 195 15.34 -29.13 -7.74
CA LEU A 195 14.82 -30.26 -6.98
C LEU A 195 13.84 -29.77 -5.92
N THR A 196 14.32 -28.87 -5.06
CA THR A 196 13.57 -28.35 -3.92
C THR A 196 13.92 -26.90 -3.72
N ILE A 197 12.91 -26.08 -3.45
CA ILE A 197 13.10 -24.71 -2.97
C ILE A 197 12.33 -24.62 -1.64
N ALA A 198 12.98 -24.10 -0.62
CA ALA A 198 12.35 -23.70 0.62
C ALA A 198 12.53 -22.20 0.77
N ALA A 199 11.47 -21.49 1.14
CA ALA A 199 11.51 -20.05 1.37
C ALA A 199 10.84 -19.70 2.70
N THR A 200 11.40 -18.70 3.37
CA THR A 200 10.73 -17.99 4.46
C THR A 200 10.29 -16.64 3.94
N PHE A 201 9.02 -16.29 4.10
CA PHE A 201 8.44 -15.09 3.53
C PHE A 201 7.47 -14.41 4.51
N MET A 202 7.15 -13.14 4.27
CA MET A 202 6.10 -12.41 4.99
C MET A 202 4.77 -12.62 4.28
N ASN A 203 3.73 -13.05 5.00
CA ASN A 203 2.39 -13.12 4.43
C ASN A 203 1.68 -11.75 4.46
N ASP A 204 0.45 -11.70 3.96
CA ASP A 204 -0.40 -10.50 3.91
C ASP A 204 -0.82 -9.94 5.28
N LYS A 205 -0.48 -10.65 6.37
CA LYS A 205 -0.73 -10.28 7.76
C LYS A 205 0.54 -9.93 8.52
N ASP A 206 1.65 -9.72 7.81
CA ASP A 206 2.98 -9.49 8.39
C ASP A 206 3.49 -10.64 9.27
N GLU A 207 3.01 -11.87 9.03
CA GLU A 207 3.47 -13.06 9.75
C GLU A 207 4.54 -13.81 8.93
N LEU A 208 5.54 -14.32 9.64
CA LEU A 208 6.56 -15.20 9.07
C LEU A 208 5.96 -16.57 8.73
N GLU A 209 5.91 -16.89 7.44
CA GLU A 209 5.57 -18.22 6.97
C GLU A 209 6.77 -18.90 6.30
N LYS A 210 6.76 -20.23 6.39
CA LYS A 210 7.70 -21.10 5.68
C LYS A 210 6.93 -21.91 4.66
N ALA A 211 7.52 -22.08 3.49
CA ALA A 211 7.00 -23.00 2.51
C ALA A 211 8.13 -23.70 1.77
N GLU A 212 7.85 -24.94 1.37
CA GLU A 212 8.78 -25.84 0.69
C GLU A 212 8.07 -26.42 -0.53
N PHE A 213 8.75 -26.43 -1.66
CA PHE A 213 8.19 -26.83 -2.95
C PHE A 213 9.19 -27.70 -3.70
N TYR A 214 8.65 -28.78 -4.25
CA TYR A 214 9.36 -29.71 -5.12
C TYR A 214 8.92 -29.43 -6.54
N SER A 215 9.82 -28.87 -7.34
CA SER A 215 9.48 -28.40 -8.68
C SER A 215 9.78 -29.48 -9.72
N GLY A 216 10.99 -30.07 -9.67
CA GLY A 216 11.47 -30.98 -10.71
C GLY A 216 11.73 -30.29 -12.06
N GLU A 217 11.45 -28.99 -12.18
CA GLU A 217 11.57 -28.20 -13.40
C GLU A 217 13.02 -28.06 -13.84
N ILE A 218 13.19 -27.98 -15.16
CA ILE A 218 14.48 -27.83 -15.81
C ILE A 218 14.57 -26.42 -16.39
N ILE A 219 15.51 -25.64 -15.88
CA ILE A 219 15.83 -24.29 -16.34
C ILE A 219 16.97 -24.38 -17.34
N GLU A 220 16.68 -24.18 -18.63
CA GLU A 220 17.71 -24.12 -19.67
C GLU A 220 18.72 -22.99 -19.42
N ALA A 221 19.92 -23.13 -19.98
CA ALA A 221 20.97 -22.13 -19.87
C ALA A 221 20.49 -20.75 -20.38
N GLY A 222 20.73 -19.71 -19.59
CA GLY A 222 20.32 -18.34 -19.88
C GLY A 222 18.83 -18.03 -19.65
N LYS A 223 18.01 -19.02 -19.30
CA LYS A 223 16.58 -18.82 -19.01
C LYS A 223 16.33 -18.44 -17.56
N THR A 224 15.18 -17.82 -17.35
CA THR A 224 14.64 -17.46 -16.04
C THR A 224 13.42 -18.32 -15.76
N TYR A 225 13.34 -18.85 -14.55
CA TYR A 225 12.20 -19.56 -14.02
C TYR A 225 11.49 -18.68 -12.99
N ASP A 226 10.20 -18.44 -13.21
CA ASP A 226 9.32 -17.81 -12.24
C ASP A 226 8.82 -18.91 -11.31
N ALA A 227 9.42 -19.01 -10.13
CA ALA A 227 9.08 -20.05 -9.19
C ALA A 227 7.76 -19.70 -8.51
N MET A 228 6.66 -20.25 -9.03
CA MET A 228 5.38 -20.17 -8.36
C MET A 228 5.41 -21.08 -7.13
N ILE A 229 5.39 -20.45 -5.97
CA ILE A 229 5.33 -21.11 -4.68
C ILE A 229 3.86 -21.39 -4.38
N VAL A 230 3.49 -22.67 -4.25
CA VAL A 230 2.09 -23.13 -4.05
C VAL A 230 2.00 -24.02 -2.81
N LYS A 231 1.04 -23.75 -1.89
CA LYS A 231 0.69 -24.56 -0.69
C LYS A 231 -0.66 -25.19 -1.00
N GLY A 232 -0.69 -26.48 -1.28
CA GLY A 232 -1.94 -27.14 -1.67
C GLY A 232 -2.53 -26.53 -2.96
N SER A 233 -3.74 -25.95 -2.88
CA SER A 233 -4.41 -25.31 -4.01
C SER A 233 -4.23 -23.78 -4.07
N ARG A 234 -3.50 -23.18 -3.12
CA ARG A 234 -3.28 -21.74 -3.06
C ARG A 234 -1.87 -21.42 -3.53
N THR A 235 -1.76 -20.50 -4.49
CA THR A 235 -0.53 -19.74 -4.70
C THR A 235 -0.24 -19.03 -3.37
N ILE A 236 0.85 -19.41 -2.70
CA ILE A 236 1.24 -18.80 -1.42
C ILE A 236 1.97 -17.48 -1.65
N TYR A 237 2.32 -17.23 -2.91
CA TYR A 237 3.23 -16.17 -3.28
C TYR A 237 2.51 -14.93 -3.80
N ASP A 238 2.12 -14.08 -2.86
CA ASP A 238 1.95 -12.63 -3.04
C ASP A 238 2.85 -11.81 -2.09
N GLY A 239 3.71 -12.46 -1.29
CA GLY A 239 4.54 -11.82 -0.25
C GLY A 239 6.05 -12.01 -0.42
N ASP A 240 6.85 -11.31 0.38
CA ASP A 240 8.28 -11.11 0.12
C ASP A 240 9.18 -12.22 0.67
N VAL A 241 10.09 -12.77 -0.16
CA VAL A 241 11.05 -13.79 0.30
C VAL A 241 12.09 -13.09 1.17
N ILE A 242 12.23 -13.52 2.42
CA ILE A 242 13.30 -13.06 3.31
C ILE A 242 14.53 -13.93 3.12
N SER A 243 14.34 -15.25 3.19
CA SER A 243 15.43 -16.21 3.06
C SER A 243 15.00 -17.40 2.22
N TYR A 244 15.98 -18.04 1.57
CA TYR A 244 15.75 -19.19 0.72
C TYR A 244 16.79 -20.28 0.97
N ALA A 245 16.40 -21.51 0.68
CA ALA A 245 17.27 -22.65 0.49
C ALA A 245 16.86 -23.34 -0.81
N LEU A 246 17.82 -23.59 -1.69
CA LEU A 246 17.61 -24.13 -3.02
C LEU A 246 18.50 -25.35 -3.19
N SER A 247 17.87 -26.49 -3.48
CA SER A 247 18.55 -27.71 -3.92
C SER A 247 18.28 -27.93 -5.41
N PHE A 248 19.33 -28.14 -6.18
CA PHE A 248 19.26 -28.31 -7.63
C PHE A 248 20.31 -29.29 -8.13
N GLU A 249 20.10 -29.82 -9.33
CA GLU A 249 21.05 -30.65 -10.05
C GLU A 249 21.59 -29.85 -11.25
N TYR A 250 22.91 -29.83 -11.41
CA TYR A 250 23.60 -29.19 -12.52
C TYR A 250 24.68 -30.16 -13.01
N ASP A 251 24.58 -30.53 -14.29
CA ASP A 251 25.47 -31.52 -14.92
C ASP A 251 25.56 -32.84 -14.14
N GLY A 252 24.40 -33.39 -13.75
CA GLY A 252 24.29 -34.64 -12.99
C GLY A 252 24.77 -34.58 -11.53
N THR A 253 25.29 -33.43 -11.08
CA THR A 253 25.75 -33.23 -9.70
C THR A 253 24.73 -32.42 -8.91
N ARG A 254 24.43 -32.85 -7.68
CA ARG A 254 23.51 -32.13 -6.79
C ARG A 254 24.23 -31.04 -6.00
N TYR A 255 23.60 -29.88 -5.90
CA TYR A 255 24.06 -28.72 -5.15
C TYR A 255 22.95 -28.21 -4.25
N THR A 256 23.35 -27.63 -3.12
CA THR A 256 22.45 -26.91 -2.22
C THR A 256 23.08 -25.55 -1.91
N THR A 257 22.27 -24.50 -2.00
CA THR A 257 22.66 -23.13 -1.64
C THR A 257 21.53 -22.49 -0.84
N GLY A 258 21.83 -21.51 -0.02
CA GLY A 258 20.82 -20.74 0.69
C GLY A 258 21.38 -19.40 1.15
N GLY A 259 20.49 -18.49 1.49
CA GLY A 259 20.88 -17.13 1.85
C GLY A 259 19.70 -16.21 2.08
N VAL A 260 19.99 -14.90 2.09
CA VAL A 260 19.00 -13.84 2.31
C VAL A 260 18.69 -13.23 0.96
N TYR A 261 17.44 -13.30 0.53
CA TYR A 261 17.06 -12.98 -0.85
C TYR A 261 17.45 -11.55 -1.24
N SER A 262 17.24 -10.58 -0.34
CA SER A 262 17.60 -9.18 -0.59
C SER A 262 19.11 -8.92 -0.73
N GLN A 263 19.97 -9.85 -0.27
CA GLN A 263 21.43 -9.75 -0.41
C GLN A 263 21.93 -10.47 -1.67
N ASP A 264 21.29 -11.57 -2.02
CA ASP A 264 21.75 -12.47 -3.09
C ASP A 264 21.09 -12.18 -4.44
N ALA A 265 19.88 -11.61 -4.44
CA ALA A 265 19.17 -11.26 -5.65
C ALA A 265 19.78 -10.03 -6.32
N LYS A 266 19.91 -10.09 -7.65
CA LYS A 266 20.29 -8.95 -8.49
C LYS A 266 19.16 -8.68 -9.45
N ASP A 267 18.66 -7.44 -9.47
CA ASP A 267 17.51 -7.03 -10.28
C ASP A 267 16.29 -7.96 -10.05
N GLY A 268 16.03 -8.32 -8.78
CA GLY A 268 14.91 -9.19 -8.41
C GLY A 268 15.02 -10.64 -8.81
N MET A 269 16.23 -11.10 -9.14
CA MET A 269 16.47 -12.46 -9.58
C MET A 269 17.63 -13.06 -8.82
N LEU A 270 17.42 -14.28 -8.32
CA LEU A 270 18.51 -15.12 -7.86
C LEU A 270 19.29 -15.64 -9.07
N ILE A 271 20.54 -15.20 -9.22
CA ILE A 271 21.40 -15.60 -10.33
C ILE A 271 22.28 -16.77 -9.91
N ILE A 272 22.06 -17.95 -10.49
CA ILE A 272 22.90 -19.12 -10.26
C ILE A 272 23.96 -19.18 -11.35
N LYS A 273 25.21 -18.96 -10.97
CA LYS A 273 26.37 -19.08 -11.85
C LYS A 273 27.23 -20.25 -11.41
N MET A 274 27.38 -21.23 -12.29
CA MET A 274 28.27 -22.38 -12.11
C MET A 274 29.37 -22.28 -13.16
N ASP A 275 30.57 -21.89 -12.73
CA ASP A 275 31.78 -21.89 -13.54
C ASP A 275 32.45 -23.26 -13.42
N ARG A 276 31.96 -24.25 -14.16
CA ARG A 276 32.67 -25.52 -14.40
C ARG A 276 32.76 -25.77 -15.90
#